data_AF-A0A6N3BSG8-F1
#
_entry.id   AF-A0A6N3BSG8-F1
#
_cell.length_a   1.000
_cell.length_b   1.000
_cell.length_c   1.000
_cell.angle_alpha   90.00
_cell.angle_beta   90.00
_cell.angle_gamma   90.00
#
_symmetry.space_group_name_H-M   'P 1'
#
loop_
_entity.id
_entity.type
_entity.pdbx_description
1 polymer ?
#
loop_
_entity_poly.entity_id
_entity_poly.type
_entity_poly.pdbx_seq_one_letter_code
_entity_poly.pdbx_strand_id
1 'polypeptide(L)'
;MVHMLPRSDVVDQRRSGADEKGKAMADLFNILKVTVGPKKLTARVLVNPGMPLMTSEDVEATARVYYLAPAIAEHMCLGDAGSKFQDCMGHTELAHLLEHLTVEIMNETGLAGGISSGRTRGVMGDDRLFDVEISCPDDALAVGALSSASFMMNWAYLHADQTPPDFPGTVAALASLVGSLRGEAAAGDGAGAGSGAVANGAECGAEDFGPIDTEGASVVAHDDVEGAVFGGAAAE
;
A
#
# COMPACT_ATOMS: atom_id res chain seq x y z
N MET A 1 27.63 60.66 -26.14
CA MET A 1 27.53 59.51 -27.06
C MET A 1 27.57 58.25 -26.22
N VAL A 2 26.66 57.34 -26.50
CA VAL A 2 26.14 56.30 -25.60
C VAL A 2 27.21 55.32 -25.11
N HIS A 3 27.22 55.06 -23.80
CA HIS A 3 28.00 54.02 -23.15
C HIS A 3 27.32 52.66 -23.42
N MET A 4 28.00 51.76 -24.12
CA MET A 4 27.52 50.42 -24.43
C MET A 4 28.18 49.44 -23.45
N LEU A 5 27.44 49.03 -22.42
CA LEU A 5 27.82 47.93 -21.54
C LEU A 5 27.16 46.63 -22.06
N PRO A 6 27.87 45.48 -22.06
CA PRO A 6 27.26 44.20 -22.40
C PRO A 6 26.35 43.73 -21.26
N ARG A 7 25.16 43.23 -21.62
CA ARG A 7 24.21 42.58 -20.71
C ARG A 7 24.81 41.25 -20.25
N SER A 8 24.86 41.04 -18.93
CA SER A 8 25.23 39.76 -18.32
C SER A 8 24.02 38.83 -18.28
N ASP A 9 23.99 37.84 -19.18
CA ASP A 9 23.09 36.68 -19.11
C ASP A 9 23.60 35.67 -18.06
N VAL A 10 23.47 36.01 -16.78
CA VAL A 10 23.81 35.09 -15.66
C VAL A 10 22.78 35.20 -14.54
N VAL A 11 21.48 35.15 -14.84
CA VAL A 11 20.44 34.91 -13.82
C VAL A 11 19.28 34.15 -14.44
N ASP A 12 19.48 32.89 -14.87
CA ASP A 12 18.35 31.95 -14.94
C ASP A 12 18.76 30.46 -15.00
N GLN A 13 19.66 30.02 -14.12
CA GLN A 13 19.95 28.57 -13.99
C GLN A 13 19.92 28.07 -12.53
N ARG A 14 19.72 28.96 -11.55
CA ARG A 14 19.62 28.59 -10.12
C ARG A 14 18.18 28.48 -9.60
N ARG A 15 17.16 28.72 -10.43
CA ARG A 15 15.75 28.46 -10.06
C ARG A 15 15.26 27.09 -10.51
N SER A 16 15.81 26.54 -11.59
CA SER A 16 15.40 25.23 -12.12
C SER A 16 15.86 24.03 -11.28
N GLY A 17 16.92 24.18 -10.48
CA GLY A 17 17.53 23.04 -9.75
C GLY A 17 16.96 22.78 -8.35
N ALA A 18 16.09 23.65 -7.84
CA ALA A 18 15.47 23.49 -6.52
C ALA A 18 14.16 22.67 -6.57
N ASP A 19 13.47 22.66 -7.72
CA ASP A 19 12.24 21.88 -7.91
C ASP A 19 12.50 20.37 -8.08
N GLU A 20 13.67 19.98 -8.64
CA GLU A 20 13.98 18.55 -8.83
C GLU A 20 14.52 17.85 -7.58
N LYS A 21 15.21 18.58 -6.69
CA LYS A 21 15.69 18.05 -5.40
C LYS A 21 14.66 18.10 -4.28
N GLY A 22 13.51 18.72 -4.55
CA GLY A 22 12.34 18.83 -3.66
C GLY A 22 11.16 17.96 -4.07
N LYS A 23 11.28 17.10 -5.10
CA LYS A 23 10.37 15.97 -5.31
C LYS A 23 10.68 14.88 -4.28
N ALA A 24 10.74 15.25 -3.00
CA ALA A 24 10.51 14.30 -1.94
C ALA A 24 9.18 13.63 -2.29
N MET A 25 9.16 12.30 -2.35
CA MET A 25 7.97 11.49 -2.58
C MET A 25 6.85 12.05 -1.72
N ALA A 26 5.99 12.88 -2.31
CA ALA A 26 4.85 13.41 -1.60
C ALA A 26 3.94 12.20 -1.44
N ASP A 27 3.69 11.78 -0.20
CA ASP A 27 2.66 10.79 0.07
C ASP A 27 1.30 11.50 0.08
N LEU A 28 0.25 10.79 -0.32
CA LEU A 28 -1.13 11.27 -0.21
C LEU A 28 -1.53 11.35 1.26
N PHE A 29 -1.14 10.32 2.02
CA PHE A 29 -1.45 10.16 3.43
C PHE A 29 -0.19 10.05 4.28
N ASN A 30 -0.28 10.50 5.52
CA ASN A 30 0.66 10.15 6.56
C ASN A 30 -0.08 9.40 7.68
N ILE A 31 0.29 8.14 7.91
CA ILE A 31 -0.27 7.32 8.98
C ILE A 31 0.49 7.63 10.27
N LEU A 32 -0.03 8.56 11.07
CA LEU A 32 0.64 9.09 12.26
C LEU A 32 0.70 8.09 13.41
N LYS A 33 -0.31 7.22 13.52
CA LYS A 33 -0.42 6.25 14.60
C LYS A 33 -1.28 5.07 14.17
N VAL A 34 -0.84 3.87 14.48
CA VAL A 34 -1.65 2.66 14.40
C VAL A 34 -1.86 2.12 15.81
N THR A 35 -3.11 1.88 16.19
CA THR A 35 -3.49 1.25 17.45
C THR A 35 -4.16 -0.07 17.14
N VAL A 36 -3.59 -1.17 17.62
CA VAL A 36 -4.14 -2.52 17.47
C VAL A 36 -4.95 -2.85 18.72
N GLY A 37 -6.26 -2.99 18.56
CA GLY A 37 -7.17 -3.40 19.61
C GLY A 37 -7.60 -4.86 19.45
N PRO A 38 -8.34 -5.43 20.41
CA PRO A 38 -8.69 -6.86 20.42
C PRO A 38 -9.61 -7.31 19.28
N LYS A 39 -10.24 -6.38 18.55
CA LYS A 39 -11.18 -6.66 17.45
C LYS A 39 -11.03 -5.73 16.26
N LYS A 40 -10.25 -4.66 16.40
CA LYS A 40 -10.15 -3.61 15.40
C LYS A 40 -8.78 -2.95 15.47
N LEU A 41 -8.28 -2.62 14.30
CA LEU A 41 -7.18 -1.71 14.10
C LEU A 41 -7.73 -0.29 13.94
N THR A 42 -7.08 0.70 14.52
CA THR A 42 -7.39 2.12 14.32
C THR A 42 -6.16 2.85 13.85
N ALA A 43 -6.20 3.38 12.63
CA ALA A 43 -5.15 4.20 12.06
C ALA A 43 -5.55 5.67 12.10
N ARG A 44 -4.66 6.51 12.63
CA ARG A 44 -4.78 7.96 12.52
C ARG A 44 -4.09 8.41 11.24
N VAL A 45 -4.90 8.86 10.29
CA VAL A 45 -4.50 9.20 8.93
C VAL A 45 -4.60 10.71 8.73
N LEU A 46 -3.48 11.33 8.40
CA LEU A 46 -3.42 12.73 7.96
C LEU A 46 -3.41 12.76 6.43
N VAL A 47 -4.33 13.49 5.81
CA VAL A 47 -4.26 13.82 4.39
C VAL A 47 -3.27 14.98 4.21
N ASN A 48 -2.17 14.76 3.49
CA ASN A 48 -1.07 15.72 3.46
C ASN A 48 -1.50 17.09 2.89
N PRO A 49 -0.95 18.20 3.39
CA PRO A 49 -1.27 19.53 2.88
C PRO A 49 -1.06 19.64 1.36
N GLY A 50 -1.99 20.31 0.67
CA GLY A 50 -1.96 20.43 -0.79
C GLY A 50 -2.55 19.23 -1.53
N MET A 51 -2.87 18.13 -0.83
CA MET A 51 -3.62 17.01 -1.41
C MET A 51 -5.14 17.25 -1.35
N PRO A 52 -5.90 16.67 -2.29
CA PRO A 52 -7.36 16.66 -2.24
C PRO A 52 -7.87 16.03 -0.94
N LEU A 53 -8.94 16.56 -0.37
CA LEU A 53 -9.62 16.00 0.80
C LEU A 53 -10.83 15.15 0.40
N MET A 54 -11.47 15.51 -0.71
CA MET A 54 -12.67 14.86 -1.22
C MET A 54 -12.38 14.20 -2.57
N THR A 55 -13.02 13.07 -2.84
CA THR A 55 -12.95 12.36 -4.13
C THR A 55 -13.40 13.23 -5.31
N SER A 56 -14.30 14.20 -5.07
CA SER A 56 -14.78 15.14 -6.09
C SER A 56 -13.73 16.15 -6.56
N GLU A 57 -12.67 16.37 -5.78
CA GLU A 57 -11.61 17.34 -6.13
C GLU A 57 -10.64 16.77 -7.18
N ASP A 58 -10.54 15.45 -7.30
CA ASP A 58 -9.85 14.76 -8.41
C ASP A 58 -10.63 13.49 -8.82
N VAL A 59 -11.58 13.70 -9.73
CA VAL A 59 -12.46 12.65 -10.23
C VAL A 59 -11.69 11.62 -11.08
N GLU A 60 -10.65 12.05 -11.79
CA GLU A 60 -9.85 11.14 -12.61
C GLU A 60 -9.01 10.20 -11.74
N ALA A 61 -8.42 10.70 -10.64
CA ALA A 61 -7.75 9.87 -9.65
C ALA A 61 -8.71 8.91 -8.96
N THR A 62 -9.89 9.38 -8.57
CA THR A 62 -10.94 8.53 -8.00
C THR A 62 -11.34 7.41 -8.96
N ALA A 63 -11.48 7.71 -10.26
CA ALA A 63 -11.79 6.71 -11.28
C ALA A 63 -10.68 5.67 -11.43
N ARG A 64 -9.39 6.05 -11.32
CA ARG A 64 -8.29 5.09 -11.31
C ARG A 64 -8.38 4.08 -10.16
N VAL A 65 -8.76 4.54 -8.96
CA VAL A 65 -9.01 3.63 -7.82
C VAL A 65 -10.18 2.69 -8.11
N TYR A 66 -11.28 3.20 -8.68
CA TYR A 66 -12.42 2.38 -9.09
C TYR A 66 -12.02 1.31 -10.12
N TYR A 67 -11.23 1.65 -11.14
CA TYR A 67 -10.82 0.69 -12.16
C TYR A 67 -9.85 -0.37 -11.61
N LEU A 68 -9.10 -0.03 -10.56
CA LEU A 68 -8.20 -0.97 -9.89
C LEU A 68 -8.96 -1.99 -9.04
N ALA A 69 -9.98 -1.53 -8.31
CA ALA A 69 -10.76 -2.35 -7.38
C ALA A 69 -12.27 -2.08 -7.54
N PRO A 70 -12.92 -2.56 -8.63
CA PRO A 70 -14.28 -2.17 -8.97
C PRO A 70 -15.34 -2.65 -7.96
N ALA A 71 -15.07 -3.71 -7.21
CA ALA A 71 -16.00 -4.27 -6.24
C ALA A 71 -16.23 -3.34 -5.01
N ILE A 72 -15.36 -2.34 -4.77
CA ILE A 72 -15.59 -1.34 -3.72
C ILE A 72 -16.93 -0.62 -3.88
N ALA A 73 -17.43 -0.47 -5.11
CA ALA A 73 -18.70 0.18 -5.42
C ALA A 73 -19.91 -0.54 -4.80
N GLU A 74 -19.78 -1.86 -4.57
CA GLU A 74 -20.83 -2.72 -4.03
C GLU A 74 -20.76 -2.86 -2.50
N HIS A 75 -19.73 -2.30 -1.86
CA HIS A 75 -19.63 -2.30 -0.41
C HIS A 75 -20.82 -1.60 0.24
N MET A 76 -21.34 -2.21 1.29
CA MET A 76 -22.35 -1.57 2.14
C MET A 76 -21.71 -0.38 2.86
N CYS A 77 -22.24 0.82 2.61
CA CYS A 77 -21.78 2.06 3.20
C CYS A 77 -22.98 2.75 3.83
N LEU A 78 -23.02 2.84 5.16
CA LEU A 78 -24.14 3.41 5.91
C LEU A 78 -24.00 4.93 6.12
N GLY A 79 -23.47 5.61 5.10
CA GLY A 79 -23.37 7.07 5.08
C GLY A 79 -24.69 7.74 4.67
N ASP A 80 -24.67 9.07 4.59
CA ASP A 80 -25.87 9.86 4.33
C ASP A 80 -26.34 9.81 2.85
N ALA A 81 -25.50 9.35 1.93
CA ALA A 81 -25.78 9.40 0.49
C ALA A 81 -26.48 8.16 -0.08
N GLY A 82 -26.51 7.03 0.63
CA GLY A 82 -27.09 5.78 0.13
C GLY A 82 -26.70 4.57 0.96
N SER A 83 -26.99 3.37 0.44
CA SER A 83 -26.65 2.11 1.12
C SER A 83 -25.39 1.46 0.58
N LYS A 84 -24.95 1.85 -0.62
CA LYS A 84 -23.72 1.35 -1.24
C LYS A 84 -22.69 2.46 -1.34
N PHE A 85 -21.42 2.08 -1.35
CA PHE A 85 -20.32 3.04 -1.46
C PHE A 85 -20.40 3.86 -2.76
N GLN A 86 -20.84 3.25 -3.87
CA GLN A 86 -21.03 3.97 -5.14
C GLN A 86 -21.94 5.21 -5.03
N ASP A 87 -22.89 5.21 -4.09
CA ASP A 87 -23.84 6.30 -3.89
C ASP A 87 -23.13 7.56 -3.31
N CYS A 88 -22.01 7.38 -2.59
CA CYS A 88 -21.21 8.46 -2.02
C CYS A 88 -19.85 8.66 -2.70
N MET A 89 -19.41 7.70 -3.53
CA MET A 89 -18.04 7.66 -4.06
C MET A 89 -17.65 8.92 -4.84
N GLY A 90 -18.60 9.56 -5.54
CA GLY A 90 -18.35 10.79 -6.29
C GLY A 90 -18.09 12.02 -5.42
N HIS A 91 -18.40 11.98 -4.12
CA HIS A 91 -18.14 13.05 -3.17
C HIS A 91 -18.08 12.51 -1.73
N THR A 92 -16.93 11.98 -1.34
CA THR A 92 -16.63 11.54 0.03
C THR A 92 -15.16 11.80 0.34
N GLU A 93 -14.78 11.74 1.61
CA GLU A 93 -13.43 11.96 2.10
C GLU A 93 -12.47 10.90 1.55
N LEU A 94 -11.24 11.31 1.21
CA LEU A 94 -10.22 10.35 0.76
C LEU A 94 -9.89 9.29 1.81
N ALA A 95 -9.97 9.64 3.11
CA ALA A 95 -9.80 8.68 4.19
C ALA A 95 -10.91 7.60 4.19
N HIS A 96 -12.12 7.95 3.77
CA HIS A 96 -13.23 7.01 3.65
C HIS A 96 -13.05 6.09 2.42
N LEU A 97 -12.54 6.62 1.30
CA LEU A 97 -12.12 5.80 0.17
C LEU A 97 -10.99 4.82 0.55
N LEU A 98 -10.01 5.28 1.35
CA LEU A 98 -8.92 4.43 1.88
C LEU A 98 -9.48 3.28 2.72
N GLU A 99 -10.47 3.54 3.58
CA GLU A 99 -11.17 2.51 4.34
C GLU A 99 -11.78 1.45 3.43
N HIS A 100 -12.57 1.86 2.43
CA HIS A 100 -13.25 0.91 1.53
C HIS A 100 -12.26 0.08 0.71
N LEU A 101 -11.18 0.69 0.21
CA LEU A 101 -10.13 -0.04 -0.51
C LEU A 101 -9.40 -1.03 0.41
N THR A 102 -9.15 -0.65 1.66
CA THR A 102 -8.54 -1.53 2.66
C THR A 102 -9.43 -2.75 2.92
N VAL A 103 -10.74 -2.52 3.12
CA VAL A 103 -11.73 -3.60 3.31
C VAL A 103 -11.78 -4.52 2.10
N GLU A 104 -11.71 -3.97 0.90
CA GLU A 104 -11.76 -4.75 -0.34
C GLU A 104 -10.53 -5.64 -0.51
N ILE A 105 -9.32 -5.12 -0.27
CA ILE A 105 -8.10 -5.93 -0.29
C ILE A 105 -8.21 -7.09 0.69
N MET A 106 -8.70 -6.85 1.92
CA MET A 106 -8.92 -7.92 2.89
C MET A 106 -9.97 -8.94 2.42
N ASN A 107 -11.08 -8.49 1.83
CA ASN A 107 -12.13 -9.37 1.34
C ASN A 107 -11.61 -10.33 0.26
N GLU A 108 -10.86 -9.78 -0.71
CA GLU A 108 -10.29 -10.54 -1.82
C GLU A 108 -9.23 -11.54 -1.38
N THR A 109 -8.58 -11.36 -0.22
CA THR A 109 -7.71 -12.41 0.34
C THR A 109 -8.47 -13.66 0.78
N GLY A 110 -9.77 -13.56 1.08
CA GLY A 110 -10.56 -14.62 1.69
C GLY A 110 -10.21 -14.92 3.16
N LEU A 111 -9.30 -14.17 3.78
CA LEU A 111 -8.79 -14.43 5.12
C LEU A 111 -9.51 -13.64 6.24
N ALA A 112 -10.37 -12.68 5.88
CA ALA A 112 -11.01 -11.73 6.81
C ALA A 112 -12.18 -12.31 7.65
N GLY A 113 -12.58 -13.57 7.42
CA GLY A 113 -13.52 -14.29 8.29
C GLY A 113 -14.97 -13.77 8.28
N GLY A 114 -15.39 -13.03 7.26
CA GLY A 114 -16.78 -12.54 7.08
C GLY A 114 -17.18 -11.35 7.96
N ILE A 115 -16.23 -10.70 8.64
CA ILE A 115 -16.48 -9.63 9.63
C ILE A 115 -15.83 -8.29 9.23
N SER A 116 -15.12 -8.25 8.09
CA SER A 116 -14.46 -7.05 7.59
C SER A 116 -15.45 -5.90 7.40
N SER A 117 -15.31 -4.89 8.26
CA SER A 117 -16.06 -3.64 8.21
C SER A 117 -15.15 -2.52 8.63
N GLY A 118 -15.36 -1.35 8.04
CA GLY A 118 -14.60 -0.16 8.36
C GLY A 118 -15.45 0.90 9.07
N ARG A 119 -14.77 1.91 9.60
CA ARG A 119 -15.39 3.17 10.01
C ARG A 119 -14.39 4.32 9.97
N THR A 120 -14.76 5.38 9.26
CA THR A 120 -13.97 6.61 9.18
C THR A 120 -14.61 7.71 10.01
N ARG A 121 -13.78 8.45 10.76
CA ARG A 121 -14.21 9.59 11.58
C ARG A 121 -13.21 10.74 11.46
N GLY A 122 -13.68 11.94 11.18
CA GLY A 122 -12.84 13.15 11.32
C GLY A 122 -12.43 13.38 12.77
N VAL A 123 -11.22 13.89 12.97
CA VAL A 123 -10.71 14.29 14.29
C VAL A 123 -11.06 15.75 14.54
N MET A 124 -11.71 16.03 15.66
CA MET A 124 -12.11 17.40 16.00
C MET A 124 -10.90 18.33 16.07
N GLY A 125 -10.97 19.44 15.33
CA GLY A 125 -9.93 20.48 15.33
C GLY A 125 -8.92 20.37 14.19
N ASP A 126 -8.99 19.33 13.35
CA ASP A 126 -8.18 19.21 12.13
C ASP A 126 -8.98 18.49 11.02
N ASP A 127 -9.41 19.25 10.01
CA ASP A 127 -10.23 18.77 8.90
C ASP A 127 -9.48 17.82 7.95
N ARG A 128 -8.15 17.67 8.12
CA ARG A 128 -7.32 16.74 7.33
C ARG A 128 -7.00 15.45 8.07
N LEU A 129 -7.41 15.34 9.34
CA LEU A 129 -7.05 14.25 10.22
C LEU A 129 -8.25 13.33 10.47
N PHE A 130 -8.05 12.04 10.23
CA PHE A 130 -9.10 11.04 10.31
C PHE A 130 -8.65 9.84 11.15
N ASP A 131 -9.59 9.24 11.86
CA ASP A 131 -9.48 7.89 12.39
C ASP A 131 -10.15 6.91 11.43
N VAL A 132 -9.36 6.02 10.86
CA VAL A 132 -9.83 4.90 10.04
C VAL A 132 -9.77 3.65 10.90
N GLU A 133 -10.93 3.14 11.30
CA GLU A 133 -11.07 1.88 12.04
C GLU A 133 -11.33 0.74 11.06
N ILE A 134 -10.59 -0.36 11.20
CA ILE A 134 -10.73 -1.58 10.40
C ILE A 134 -10.99 -2.74 11.35
N SER A 135 -12.16 -3.37 11.21
CA SER A 135 -12.51 -4.56 11.98
C SER A 135 -11.99 -5.80 11.26
N CYS A 136 -10.96 -6.42 11.82
CA CYS A 136 -10.42 -7.68 11.34
C CYS A 136 -9.77 -8.41 12.52
N PRO A 137 -10.02 -9.72 12.70
CA PRO A 137 -9.37 -10.49 13.77
C PRO A 137 -7.88 -10.73 13.49
N ASP A 138 -7.41 -10.53 12.26
CA ASP A 138 -6.01 -10.70 11.88
C ASP A 138 -5.33 -9.33 11.68
N ASP A 139 -4.40 -9.02 12.59
CA ASP A 139 -3.70 -7.74 12.60
C ASP A 139 -2.71 -7.60 11.43
N ALA A 140 -2.06 -8.70 11.03
CA ALA A 140 -1.12 -8.69 9.91
C ALA A 140 -1.86 -8.42 8.58
N LEU A 141 -3.05 -9.04 8.43
CA LEU A 141 -3.94 -8.77 7.30
C LEU A 141 -4.44 -7.32 7.30
N ALA A 142 -4.89 -6.81 8.45
CA ALA A 142 -5.40 -5.44 8.54
C ALA A 142 -4.32 -4.39 8.24
N VAL A 143 -3.13 -4.53 8.83
CA VAL A 143 -1.99 -3.62 8.59
C VAL A 143 -1.52 -3.73 7.14
N GLY A 144 -1.36 -4.95 6.63
CA GLY A 144 -0.92 -5.19 5.26
C GLY A 144 -1.90 -4.64 4.22
N ALA A 145 -3.20 -4.84 4.42
CA ALA A 145 -4.23 -4.30 3.54
C ALA A 145 -4.27 -2.76 3.58
N LEU A 146 -4.16 -2.14 4.77
CA LEU A 146 -4.11 -0.68 4.89
C LEU A 146 -2.89 -0.10 4.18
N SER A 147 -1.72 -0.73 4.34
CA SER A 147 -0.49 -0.33 3.67
C SER A 147 -0.62 -0.44 2.14
N SER A 148 -1.16 -1.55 1.64
CA SER A 148 -1.40 -1.77 0.21
C SER A 148 -2.41 -0.77 -0.36
N ALA A 149 -3.49 -0.48 0.35
CA ALA A 149 -4.47 0.52 -0.04
C ALA A 149 -3.85 1.91 -0.12
N SER A 150 -3.04 2.30 0.87
CA SER A 150 -2.33 3.58 0.86
C SER A 150 -1.37 3.70 -0.34
N PHE A 151 -0.65 2.62 -0.66
CA PHE A 151 0.22 2.58 -1.83
C PHE A 151 -0.55 2.75 -3.15
N MET A 152 -1.68 2.05 -3.30
CA MET A 152 -2.52 2.15 -4.49
C MET A 152 -3.14 3.55 -4.65
N MET A 153 -3.52 4.19 -3.54
CA MET A 153 -4.02 5.55 -3.57
C MET A 153 -2.91 6.57 -3.87
N ASN A 154 -1.69 6.38 -3.34
CA ASN A 154 -0.52 7.18 -3.74
C ASN A 154 -0.30 7.12 -5.25
N TRP A 155 -0.35 5.91 -5.83
CA TRP A 155 -0.27 5.76 -7.29
C TRP A 155 -1.39 6.52 -8.00
N ALA A 156 -2.64 6.29 -7.59
CA ALA A 156 -3.79 6.87 -8.27
C ALA A 156 -3.81 8.40 -8.25
N TYR A 157 -3.38 9.03 -7.16
CA TYR A 157 -3.44 10.50 -7.01
C TYR A 157 -2.15 11.21 -7.42
N LEU A 158 -0.98 10.57 -7.28
CA LEU A 158 0.32 11.27 -7.37
C LEU A 158 1.24 10.72 -8.44
N HIS A 159 1.03 9.48 -8.88
CA HIS A 159 1.93 8.77 -9.78
C HIS A 159 1.19 8.06 -10.92
N ALA A 160 0.12 8.70 -11.43
CA ALA A 160 -0.70 8.15 -12.51
C ALA A 160 0.05 7.93 -13.82
N ASP A 161 1.24 8.53 -13.97
CA ASP A 161 2.17 8.33 -15.09
C ASP A 161 2.98 7.03 -14.97
N GLN A 162 3.01 6.41 -13.80
CA GLN A 162 3.70 5.14 -13.55
C GLN A 162 2.79 3.95 -13.83
N THR A 163 3.40 2.77 -13.97
CA THR A 163 2.70 1.50 -14.16
C THR A 163 1.66 1.29 -13.05
N PRO A 164 0.40 0.96 -13.41
CA PRO A 164 -0.63 0.63 -12.43
C PRO A 164 -0.22 -0.53 -11.52
N PRO A 165 -0.53 -0.47 -10.21
CA PRO A 165 -0.37 -1.60 -9.31
C PRO A 165 -1.15 -2.83 -9.79
N ASP A 166 -0.57 -4.02 -9.61
CA ASP A 166 -1.26 -5.28 -9.82
C ASP A 166 -2.10 -5.60 -8.57
N PHE A 167 -3.40 -5.28 -8.61
CA PHE A 167 -4.31 -5.51 -7.49
C PHE A 167 -4.44 -7.01 -7.15
N PRO A 168 -4.77 -7.91 -8.10
CA PRO A 168 -4.80 -9.35 -7.83
C PRO A 168 -3.46 -9.89 -7.31
N GLY A 169 -2.34 -9.46 -7.89
CA GLY A 169 -1.01 -9.86 -7.43
C GLY A 169 -0.71 -9.41 -6.00
N THR A 170 -1.12 -8.19 -5.64
CA THR A 170 -0.98 -7.65 -4.28
C THR A 170 -1.81 -8.44 -3.27
N VAL A 171 -3.06 -8.76 -3.61
CA VAL A 171 -3.95 -9.60 -2.79
C VAL A 171 -3.33 -10.99 -2.57
N ALA A 172 -2.85 -11.64 -3.64
CA ALA A 172 -2.24 -12.96 -3.56
C ALA A 172 -0.96 -12.96 -2.71
N ALA A 173 -0.11 -11.95 -2.88
CA ALA A 173 1.10 -11.78 -2.09
C ALA A 173 0.79 -11.55 -0.60
N LEU A 174 -0.21 -10.72 -0.29
CA LEU A 174 -0.66 -10.47 1.08
C LEU A 174 -1.22 -11.75 1.72
N ALA A 175 -2.06 -12.50 1.01
CA ALA A 175 -2.61 -13.76 1.50
C ALA A 175 -1.50 -14.79 1.80
N SER A 176 -0.50 -14.89 0.92
CA SER A 176 0.66 -15.77 1.11
C SER A 176 1.50 -15.36 2.33
N LEU A 177 1.75 -14.06 2.50
CA LEU A 177 2.46 -13.51 3.65
C LEU A 177 1.74 -13.84 4.95
N VAL A 178 0.44 -13.55 5.04
CA VAL A 178 -0.37 -13.80 6.24
C VAL A 178 -0.43 -15.30 6.55
N GLY A 179 -0.66 -16.16 5.55
CA GLY A 179 -0.63 -17.61 5.72
C GLY A 179 0.73 -18.11 6.24
N SER A 180 1.83 -17.53 5.77
CA SER A 180 3.18 -17.85 6.26
C SER A 180 3.36 -17.46 7.73
N LEU A 181 2.89 -16.27 8.12
CA LEU A 181 2.94 -15.80 9.51
C LEU A 181 2.09 -16.65 10.46
N ARG A 182 0.99 -17.22 9.97
CA ARG A 182 0.14 -18.16 10.71
C ARG A 182 0.73 -19.57 10.81
N GLY A 183 1.81 -19.86 10.08
CA GLY A 183 2.37 -21.22 9.97
C GLY A 183 1.51 -22.14 9.10
N GLU A 184 0.64 -21.57 8.27
CA GLU A 184 -0.20 -22.29 7.31
C GLU A 184 0.51 -22.51 5.96
N ALA A 185 1.68 -21.88 5.76
CA ALA A 185 2.58 -22.20 4.66
C ALA A 185 3.17 -23.61 4.86
N ALA A 186 2.96 -24.46 3.87
CA ALA A 186 3.17 -25.91 3.95
C ALA A 186 4.50 -26.34 4.60
N ALA A 187 4.37 -27.15 5.64
CA ALA A 187 5.27 -28.27 5.87
C ALA A 187 5.07 -29.29 4.73
N GLY A 188 5.95 -29.25 3.73
CA GLY A 188 6.00 -30.14 2.55
C GLY A 188 6.50 -29.33 1.35
N ASP A 189 7.72 -29.48 0.84
CA ASP A 189 8.39 -30.74 0.52
C ASP A 189 9.87 -30.75 0.91
N GLY A 190 10.22 -31.71 1.77
CA GLY A 190 11.53 -32.32 1.82
C GLY A 190 11.49 -33.69 1.16
N ALA A 191 12.36 -33.90 0.17
CA ALA A 191 12.81 -35.16 -0.41
C ALA A 191 11.79 -36.12 -1.07
N GLY A 192 11.97 -36.37 -2.37
CA GLY A 192 11.36 -37.53 -3.03
C GLY A 192 11.63 -37.62 -4.53
N ALA A 193 12.57 -38.49 -4.91
CA ALA A 193 13.07 -38.70 -6.26
C ALA A 193 12.06 -39.31 -7.25
N GLY A 194 12.25 -38.89 -8.52
CA GLY A 194 11.84 -39.47 -9.81
C GLY A 194 10.95 -40.72 -9.92
N SER A 195 9.99 -40.63 -10.85
CA SER A 195 9.79 -41.65 -11.88
C SER A 195 9.13 -41.03 -13.10
N GLY A 196 9.78 -41.12 -14.26
CA GLY A 196 9.28 -40.61 -15.52
C GLY A 196 8.23 -41.49 -16.20
N ALA A 197 7.40 -40.86 -17.03
CA ALA A 197 6.76 -41.49 -18.18
C ALA A 197 6.50 -40.41 -19.26
N VAL A 198 7.08 -40.65 -20.43
CA VAL A 198 7.12 -39.80 -21.63
C VAL A 198 5.86 -39.96 -22.49
N ALA A 199 5.36 -38.85 -23.05
CA ALA A 199 4.63 -38.84 -24.32
C ALA A 199 4.68 -37.46 -25.03
N ASN A 200 5.67 -37.34 -25.95
CA ASN A 200 5.80 -36.53 -27.16
C ASN A 200 5.05 -35.18 -27.35
N GLY A 201 5.83 -34.13 -27.70
CA GLY A 201 5.42 -33.17 -28.73
C GLY A 201 6.04 -31.76 -28.68
N ALA A 202 7.10 -31.54 -29.49
CA ALA A 202 7.64 -30.26 -30.00
C ALA A 202 8.59 -29.44 -29.10
N GLU A 203 9.80 -29.24 -29.64
CA GLU A 203 10.94 -28.58 -29.01
C GLU A 203 11.04 -27.10 -29.41
N CYS A 204 11.31 -26.23 -28.44
CA CYS A 204 12.09 -25.00 -28.63
C CYS A 204 13.01 -24.82 -27.41
N GLY A 205 14.30 -24.73 -27.67
CA GLY A 205 15.37 -24.93 -26.69
C GLY A 205 15.48 -23.84 -25.61
N ALA A 206 15.63 -24.29 -24.36
CA ALA A 206 16.09 -23.48 -23.25
C ALA A 206 17.45 -24.02 -22.79
N GLU A 207 18.42 -23.12 -22.64
CA GLU A 207 19.76 -23.46 -22.18
C GLU A 207 19.71 -23.76 -20.67
N ASP A 208 20.21 -24.94 -20.31
CA ASP A 208 20.25 -25.49 -18.95
C ASP A 208 21.37 -24.81 -18.16
N PHE A 209 21.02 -23.87 -17.28
CA PHE A 209 21.92 -23.40 -16.24
C PHE A 209 21.75 -24.32 -15.03
N GLY A 210 22.67 -25.28 -14.90
CA GLY A 210 22.72 -26.19 -13.75
C GLY A 210 22.81 -25.47 -12.40
N PRO A 211 22.55 -26.19 -11.29
CA PRO A 211 22.47 -25.61 -9.96
C PRO A 211 23.77 -24.89 -9.55
N ILE A 212 23.62 -23.71 -8.95
CA ILE A 212 24.72 -22.89 -8.46
C ILE A 212 25.32 -23.57 -7.22
N ASP A 213 26.60 -23.92 -7.31
CA ASP A 213 27.43 -24.41 -6.21
C ASP A 213 27.57 -23.31 -5.13
N THR A 214 26.99 -23.55 -3.96
CA THR A 214 26.97 -22.59 -2.83
C THR A 214 27.92 -23.00 -1.69
N GLU A 215 28.80 -23.98 -1.92
CA GLU A 215 29.69 -24.58 -0.91
C GLU A 215 30.82 -23.63 -0.42
N GLY A 216 30.74 -22.32 -0.72
CA GLY A 216 31.72 -21.30 -0.32
C GLY A 216 31.15 -20.05 0.35
N ALA A 217 29.84 -19.96 0.62
CA ALA A 217 29.25 -18.76 1.21
C ALA A 217 29.40 -18.75 2.75
N SER A 218 30.43 -18.07 3.27
CA SER A 218 30.56 -17.83 4.72
C SER A 218 29.74 -16.61 5.16
N VAL A 219 28.96 -16.76 6.23
CA VAL A 219 28.20 -15.67 6.86
C VAL A 219 29.17 -14.67 7.49
N VAL A 220 29.08 -13.40 7.10
CA VAL A 220 29.82 -12.32 7.76
C VAL A 220 29.01 -11.87 8.97
N ALA A 221 29.55 -12.06 10.17
CA ALA A 221 28.96 -11.54 11.39
C ALA A 221 29.14 -10.01 11.44
N HIS A 222 28.05 -9.27 11.60
CA HIS A 222 28.07 -7.85 11.93
C HIS A 222 27.97 -7.69 13.44
N ASP A 223 28.98 -7.09 14.07
CA ASP A 223 29.13 -6.96 15.53
C ASP A 223 28.37 -5.76 16.14
N ASP A 224 27.48 -5.10 15.41
CA ASP A 224 26.82 -3.86 15.89
C ASP A 224 25.53 -4.12 16.69
N VAL A 225 25.58 -5.01 17.69
CA VAL A 225 24.45 -5.34 18.59
C VAL A 225 24.55 -4.62 19.95
N GLU A 226 25.40 -3.60 20.11
CA GLU A 226 25.48 -2.85 21.39
C GLU A 226 24.53 -1.64 21.48
N GLY A 227 23.68 -1.40 20.49
CA GLY A 227 22.75 -0.25 20.46
C GLY A 227 21.25 -0.58 20.42
N ALA A 228 20.87 -1.86 20.42
CA ALA A 228 19.47 -2.25 20.28
C ALA A 228 18.69 -1.96 21.58
N VAL A 229 18.00 -0.82 21.61
CA VAL A 229 17.04 -0.50 22.67
C VAL A 229 15.73 -1.23 22.37
N PHE A 230 15.52 -2.36 23.04
CA PHE A 230 14.24 -3.04 23.06
C PHE A 230 13.29 -2.32 24.02
N GLY A 231 12.18 -1.77 23.50
CA GLY A 231 11.17 -1.09 24.28
C GLY A 231 10.50 -2.05 25.27
N GLY A 232 10.84 -1.93 26.55
CA GLY A 232 10.26 -2.71 27.63
C GLY A 232 8.78 -2.40 27.86
N ALA A 233 8.00 -3.44 28.12
CA ALA A 233 6.61 -3.36 28.53
C ALA A 233 6.46 -2.52 29.81
N ALA A 234 5.52 -1.57 29.81
CA ALA A 234 5.12 -0.87 31.03
C ALA A 234 4.44 -1.89 31.98
N ALA A 235 5.02 -2.05 33.16
CA ALA A 235 4.39 -2.76 34.27
C ALA A 235 3.45 -1.79 35.01
N GLU A 236 2.22 -2.28 35.22
CA GLU A 236 1.08 -1.76 36.01
C GLU A 236 0.37 -0.48 35.56
#